data_AF-A0A0D9XFJ1-F1
#
_entry.id   AF-A0A0D9XFJ1-F1
#
_cell.length_a   1.000
_cell.length_b   1.000
_cell.length_c   1.000
_cell.angle_alpha   90.00
_cell.angle_beta   90.00
_cell.angle_gamma   90.00
#
_symmetry.space_group_name_H-M   'P 1'
#
loop_
_entity.id
_entity.type
_entity.pdbx_description
1 polymer ?
#
loop_
_entity_poly.entity_id
_entity_poly.type
_entity_poly.pdbx_seq_one_letter_code
_entity_poly.pdbx_strand_id
1 'polypeptide(L)'
;MSENVIIIDKLGHHGLILVLFESPSGFAIFKFDGVELYQTNSIEKIPGVYNDAVLEVMWGIKNLMKILVPSEDSELSKEDRLQMSYGMKTVLSRHGFDVTPDMVNEQIIELACVLYDCELYETKYSKFLNSCGEYLEKVSGIKFEGWSPMKLATALKILIIPDCDIANEDPELNFSGDELDKLRDDGARYDGVLQKQTCMRAYSDMRLIRKRLIKLCIRVLKLQRSKKCLRILKLT
;
A
#
# COMPACT_ATOMS: atom_id res chain seq x y z
N MET A 1 8.99 -30.44 -2.98
CA MET A 1 7.91 -29.58 -3.54
C MET A 1 7.59 -28.54 -2.49
N SER A 2 7.46 -27.26 -2.87
CA SER A 2 7.08 -26.21 -1.91
C SER A 2 5.62 -26.38 -1.48
N GLU A 3 5.32 -25.99 -0.25
CA GLU A 3 4.02 -26.11 0.41
C GLU A 3 2.89 -25.46 -0.43
N ASN A 4 3.19 -24.35 -1.11
CA ASN A 4 2.26 -23.65 -2.01
C ASN A 4 1.83 -24.49 -3.21
N VAL A 5 2.72 -25.33 -3.75
CA VAL A 5 2.39 -26.19 -4.90
C VAL A 5 1.39 -27.27 -4.49
N ILE A 6 1.48 -27.76 -3.25
CA ILE A 6 0.54 -28.75 -2.69
C ILE A 6 -0.84 -28.12 -2.43
N ILE A 7 -0.88 -26.86 -1.98
CA ILE A 7 -2.13 -26.12 -1.72
C ILE A 7 -2.86 -25.77 -3.02
N ILE A 8 -2.13 -25.31 -4.04
CA ILE A 8 -2.70 -24.95 -5.35
C ILE A 8 -3.35 -26.17 -6.02
N ASP A 9 -2.71 -27.34 -5.94
CA ASP A 9 -3.26 -28.60 -6.47
C ASP A 9 -4.52 -29.06 -5.71
N LYS A 10 -4.63 -28.78 -4.40
CA LYS A 10 -5.82 -29.13 -3.59
C LYS A 10 -7.02 -28.23 -3.86
N LEU A 11 -6.80 -26.95 -4.09
CA LEU A 11 -7.88 -25.97 -4.32
C LEU A 11 -8.44 -26.00 -5.75
N GLY A 12 -7.65 -26.48 -6.72
CA GLY A 12 -7.99 -26.35 -8.14
C GLY A 12 -7.97 -24.89 -8.60
N HIS A 13 -8.17 -24.64 -9.90
CA HIS A 13 -8.26 -23.28 -10.48
C HIS A 13 -7.13 -22.31 -10.07
N HIS A 14 -5.89 -22.80 -10.00
CA HIS A 14 -4.71 -22.02 -9.57
C HIS A 14 -4.81 -21.45 -8.13
N GLY A 15 -5.60 -22.06 -7.26
CA GLY A 15 -5.77 -21.61 -5.88
C GLY A 15 -6.85 -20.54 -5.69
N LEU A 16 -7.53 -20.09 -6.75
CA LEU A 16 -8.60 -19.10 -6.64
C LEU A 16 -9.91 -19.73 -6.13
N ILE A 17 -10.50 -19.14 -5.09
CA ILE A 17 -11.83 -19.51 -4.59
C ILE A 17 -12.85 -18.43 -4.94
N LEU A 18 -14.09 -18.85 -5.21
CA LEU A 18 -15.23 -17.94 -5.31
C LEU A 18 -15.91 -17.90 -3.95
N VAL A 19 -15.97 -16.71 -3.35
CA VAL A 19 -16.69 -16.49 -2.10
C VAL A 19 -17.99 -15.76 -2.43
N LEU A 20 -19.10 -16.39 -2.06
CA LEU A 20 -20.43 -15.82 -2.17
C LEU A 20 -20.81 -15.24 -0.82
N PHE A 21 -21.24 -13.99 -0.82
CA PHE A 21 -21.66 -13.25 0.36
C PHE A 21 -23.11 -12.82 0.20
N GLU A 22 -23.99 -13.30 1.07
CA GLU A 22 -25.40 -12.91 1.10
C GLU A 22 -25.65 -11.85 2.18
N SER A 23 -26.50 -10.88 1.85
CA SER A 23 -27.06 -9.91 2.77
C SER A 23 -28.60 -9.97 2.69
N PRO A 24 -29.34 -9.40 3.66
CA PRO A 24 -30.81 -9.38 3.62
C PRO A 24 -31.39 -8.74 2.34
N SER A 25 -30.63 -7.89 1.65
CA SER A 25 -31.04 -7.16 0.46
C SER A 25 -30.39 -7.63 -0.85
N GLY A 26 -29.50 -8.64 -0.83
CA GLY A 26 -28.83 -9.11 -2.04
C GLY A 26 -27.65 -10.06 -1.79
N PHE A 27 -26.77 -10.18 -2.78
CA PHE A 27 -25.53 -10.97 -2.66
C PHE A 27 -24.41 -10.41 -3.54
N ALA A 28 -23.17 -10.72 -3.18
CA ALA A 28 -21.97 -10.42 -3.95
C ALA A 28 -21.09 -11.68 -4.08
N ILE A 29 -20.44 -11.87 -5.23
CA ILE A 29 -19.50 -12.98 -5.46
C ILE A 29 -18.12 -12.38 -5.77
N PHE A 30 -17.09 -12.78 -5.02
CA PHE A 30 -15.72 -12.34 -5.25
C PHE A 30 -14.78 -13.52 -5.46
N LYS A 31 -13.77 -13.31 -6.32
CA LYS A 31 -12.63 -14.22 -6.48
C LYS A 31 -11.59 -13.84 -5.45
N PHE A 32 -11.20 -14.80 -4.61
CA PHE A 32 -10.21 -14.63 -3.55
C PHE A 32 -9.04 -15.60 -3.79
N ASP A 33 -7.81 -15.21 -3.44
CA ASP A 33 -6.68 -16.12 -3.48
C ASP A 33 -6.75 -17.09 -2.28
N GLY A 34 -7.19 -18.31 -2.56
CA GLY A 34 -7.37 -19.35 -1.55
C GLY A 34 -6.05 -19.89 -1.00
N VAL A 35 -4.89 -19.57 -1.59
CA VAL A 35 -3.58 -19.99 -1.06
C VAL A 35 -3.32 -19.30 0.29
N GLU A 36 -3.68 -18.02 0.44
CA GLU A 36 -3.57 -17.29 1.73
C GLU A 36 -4.51 -17.85 2.81
N LEU A 37 -5.69 -18.33 2.40
CA LEU A 37 -6.64 -18.97 3.32
C LEU A 37 -6.21 -20.38 3.76
N TYR A 38 -5.47 -21.10 2.92
CA TYR A 38 -5.00 -22.46 3.23
C TYR A 38 -3.72 -22.47 4.07
N GLN A 39 -2.80 -21.53 3.86
CA GLN A 39 -1.55 -21.41 4.63
C GLN A 39 -1.78 -21.16 6.12
N THR A 40 -2.98 -20.71 6.51
CA THR A 40 -3.35 -20.44 7.91
C THR A 40 -4.03 -21.64 8.62
N ASN A 41 -4.03 -22.85 8.04
CA ASN A 41 -4.79 -24.02 8.54
C ASN A 41 -6.30 -23.75 8.69
N SER A 42 -6.86 -22.77 7.96
CA SER A 42 -8.19 -22.22 8.25
C SER A 42 -9.36 -22.95 7.59
N ILE A 43 -9.13 -23.86 6.64
CA ILE A 43 -10.23 -24.44 5.85
C ILE A 43 -10.11 -25.96 5.80
N GLU A 44 -10.36 -26.61 6.94
CA GLU A 44 -10.89 -27.96 6.93
C GLU A 44 -12.33 -27.94 7.47
N LYS A 45 -13.29 -28.14 6.55
CA LYS A 45 -14.71 -28.45 6.76
C LYS A 45 -15.57 -27.33 7.36
N ILE A 46 -16.46 -26.77 6.54
CA ILE A 46 -17.61 -25.94 6.97
C ILE A 46 -18.53 -26.84 7.80
N PRO A 47 -18.43 -26.81 9.14
CA PRO A 47 -19.17 -25.87 9.98
C PRO A 47 -18.27 -25.11 10.99
N GLY A 48 -18.46 -23.78 11.06
CA GLY A 48 -18.02 -22.98 12.21
C GLY A 48 -16.53 -22.62 12.27
N VAL A 49 -15.89 -22.32 11.14
CA VAL A 49 -14.57 -21.66 11.19
C VAL A 49 -14.78 -20.22 11.66
N TYR A 50 -14.64 -20.02 12.97
CA TYR A 50 -14.65 -18.71 13.62
C TYR A 50 -13.22 -18.46 14.12
N ASN A 51 -12.36 -18.01 13.22
CA ASN A 51 -10.99 -17.61 13.55
C ASN A 51 -10.77 -16.13 13.24
N ASP A 52 -9.67 -15.57 13.73
CA ASP A 52 -9.39 -14.14 13.61
C ASP A 52 -9.36 -13.68 12.15
N ALA A 53 -8.87 -14.51 11.22
CA ALA A 53 -8.86 -14.20 9.79
C ALA A 53 -10.27 -14.08 9.19
N VAL A 54 -11.19 -14.98 9.58
CA VAL A 54 -12.60 -14.90 9.16
C VAL A 54 -13.26 -13.63 9.71
N LEU A 55 -12.95 -13.23 10.94
CA LEU A 55 -13.47 -11.99 11.52
C LEU A 55 -12.98 -10.74 10.79
N GLU A 56 -11.69 -10.69 10.42
CA GLU A 56 -11.10 -9.61 9.62
C GLU A 56 -11.78 -9.50 8.24
N VAL A 57 -12.00 -10.63 7.56
CA VAL A 57 -12.67 -10.66 6.25
C VAL A 57 -14.12 -10.21 6.38
N MET A 58 -14.87 -10.73 7.36
CA MET A 58 -16.25 -10.32 7.62
C MET A 58 -16.35 -8.83 7.93
N TRP A 59 -15.41 -8.30 8.72
CA TRP A 59 -15.33 -6.87 9.03
C TRP A 59 -15.10 -6.03 7.77
N GLY A 60 -14.17 -6.43 6.91
CA GLY A 60 -13.89 -5.76 5.63
C GLY A 60 -15.12 -5.73 4.71
N ILE A 61 -15.78 -6.89 4.54
CA ILE A 61 -16.98 -6.99 3.68
C ILE A 61 -18.12 -6.14 4.22
N LYS A 62 -18.35 -6.15 5.55
CA LYS A 62 -19.35 -5.30 6.20
C LYS A 62 -19.12 -3.81 5.92
N ASN A 63 -17.87 -3.34 5.91
CA ASN A 63 -17.54 -1.95 5.57
C ASN A 63 -17.70 -1.62 4.08
N LEU A 64 -17.55 -2.61 3.19
CA LEU A 64 -17.72 -2.46 1.74
C LEU A 64 -19.14 -2.74 1.26
N MET A 65 -20.07 -3.09 2.16
CA MET A 65 -21.38 -3.62 1.81
C MET A 65 -22.16 -2.76 0.83
N LYS A 66 -22.19 -1.43 1.04
CA LYS A 66 -22.90 -0.50 0.14
C LYS A 66 -22.29 -0.40 -1.26
N ILE A 67 -21.00 -0.69 -1.39
CA ILE A 67 -20.31 -0.73 -2.69
C ILE A 67 -20.60 -2.07 -3.37
N LEU A 68 -20.55 -3.15 -2.60
CA LEU A 68 -20.73 -4.52 -3.10
C LEU A 68 -22.19 -4.85 -3.43
N VAL A 69 -23.13 -4.34 -2.63
CA VAL A 69 -24.58 -4.50 -2.75
C VAL A 69 -25.21 -3.11 -2.62
N PRO A 70 -25.35 -2.35 -3.72
CA PRO A 70 -25.87 -0.98 -3.68
C PRO A 70 -27.30 -0.84 -3.15
N SER A 71 -28.10 -1.91 -3.19
CA SER A 71 -29.44 -1.98 -2.60
C SER A 71 -29.44 -2.21 -1.09
N GLU A 72 -28.27 -2.42 -0.47
CA GLU A 72 -28.14 -2.63 0.96
C GLU A 72 -28.13 -1.31 1.72
N ASP A 73 -29.25 -1.02 2.36
CA ASP A 73 -29.44 0.18 3.17
C ASP A 73 -29.02 0.00 4.64
N SER A 74 -28.67 -1.22 5.06
CA SER A 74 -28.24 -1.49 6.44
C SER A 74 -27.01 -0.67 6.82
N GLU A 75 -27.09 0.04 7.94
CA GLU A 75 -25.94 0.66 8.58
C GLU A 75 -25.21 -0.34 9.49
N LEU A 76 -23.89 -0.19 9.61
CA LEU A 76 -23.11 -0.93 10.60
C LEU A 76 -23.63 -0.65 12.02
N SER A 77 -23.85 -1.70 12.80
CA SER A 77 -24.20 -1.59 14.21
C SER A 77 -23.10 -0.88 14.99
N LYS A 78 -23.42 -0.38 16.19
CA LYS A 78 -22.39 0.22 17.07
C LYS A 78 -21.38 -0.83 17.50
N GLU A 79 -21.82 -2.06 17.76
CA GLU A 79 -20.96 -3.19 18.11
C GLU A 79 -19.99 -3.55 16.97
N ASP A 80 -20.46 -3.54 15.72
CA ASP A 80 -19.60 -3.76 14.54
C ASP A 80 -18.59 -2.62 14.34
N ARG A 81 -18.95 -1.38 14.69
CA ARG A 81 -18.04 -0.22 14.67
C ARG A 81 -17.01 -0.26 15.80
N LEU A 82 -17.33 -0.91 16.92
CA LEU A 82 -16.44 -1.07 18.07
C LEU A 82 -15.36 -2.14 17.84
N GLN A 83 -15.61 -3.10 16.94
CA GLN A 83 -14.56 -3.97 16.42
C GLN A 83 -13.79 -3.22 15.33
N MET A 84 -12.48 -3.10 15.51
CA MET A 84 -11.56 -2.53 14.52
C MET A 84 -10.66 -3.63 13.99
N SER A 85 -10.46 -3.68 12.67
CA SER A 85 -9.49 -4.59 12.05
C SER A 85 -8.11 -4.47 12.70
N TYR A 86 -7.55 -5.60 13.12
CA TYR A 86 -6.20 -5.72 13.67
C TYR A 86 -5.15 -5.34 12.63
N GLY A 87 -5.33 -5.77 11.38
CA GLY A 87 -4.46 -5.41 10.27
C GLY A 87 -4.45 -3.89 10.03
N MET A 88 -5.65 -3.28 9.95
CA MET A 88 -5.81 -1.85 9.80
C MET A 88 -5.17 -1.07 10.96
N LYS A 89 -5.42 -1.48 12.21
CA LYS A 89 -4.80 -0.89 13.41
C LYS A 89 -3.28 -0.97 13.35
N THR A 90 -2.75 -2.11 12.94
CA THR A 90 -1.31 -2.35 12.84
C THR A 90 -0.67 -1.42 11.81
N VAL A 91 -1.24 -1.31 10.61
CA VAL A 91 -0.77 -0.37 9.58
C VAL A 91 -0.83 1.07 10.09
N LEU A 92 -1.99 1.52 10.60
CA LEU A 92 -2.16 2.88 11.10
C LEU A 92 -1.15 3.24 12.21
N SER A 93 -0.98 2.35 13.18
CA SER A 93 -0.06 2.56 14.30
C SER A 93 1.42 2.59 13.90
N ARG A 94 1.85 1.78 12.92
CA ARG A 94 3.21 1.85 12.35
C ARG A 94 3.50 3.20 11.73
N HIS A 95 2.49 3.83 11.14
CA HIS A 95 2.57 5.18 10.57
C HIS A 95 2.23 6.30 11.58
N GLY A 96 2.16 5.96 12.87
CA GLY A 96 1.99 6.93 13.96
C GLY A 96 0.55 7.42 14.18
N PHE A 97 -0.44 6.80 13.52
CA PHE A 97 -1.85 7.12 13.73
C PHE A 97 -2.43 6.31 14.89
N ASP A 98 -2.77 7.01 15.97
CA ASP A 98 -3.52 6.44 17.10
C ASP A 98 -5.02 6.57 16.83
N VAL A 99 -5.63 5.48 16.38
CA VAL A 99 -7.04 5.41 15.99
C VAL A 99 -7.77 4.45 16.91
N THR A 100 -8.81 4.94 17.57
CA THR A 100 -9.75 4.12 18.33
C THR A 100 -10.92 3.67 17.44
N PRO A 101 -11.64 2.58 17.77
CA PRO A 101 -12.72 2.07 16.93
C PRO A 101 -13.80 3.10 16.58
N ASP A 102 -14.16 3.99 17.51
CA ASP A 102 -15.14 5.06 17.30
C ASP A 102 -14.70 6.16 16.30
N MET A 103 -13.40 6.24 16.01
CA MET A 103 -12.84 7.15 15.01
C MET A 103 -12.91 6.57 13.59
N VAL A 104 -13.10 5.26 13.45
CA VAL A 104 -13.10 4.56 12.17
C VAL A 104 -14.28 5.03 11.32
N ASN A 105 -13.95 5.53 10.14
CA ASN A 105 -14.88 5.93 9.10
C ASN A 105 -14.24 5.67 7.74
N GLU A 106 -14.99 5.90 6.67
CA GLU A 106 -14.54 5.67 5.29
C GLU A 106 -13.16 6.29 4.98
N GLN A 107 -12.87 7.49 5.49
CA GLN A 107 -11.58 8.16 5.23
C GLN A 107 -10.41 7.52 5.98
N ILE A 108 -10.64 6.99 7.18
CA ILE A 108 -9.63 6.25 7.94
C ILE A 108 -9.36 4.89 7.29
N ILE A 109 -10.41 4.23 6.80
CA ILE A 109 -10.28 2.98 6.03
C ILE A 109 -9.50 3.24 4.76
N GLU A 110 -9.86 4.27 3.98
CA GLU A 110 -9.15 4.66 2.76
C GLU A 110 -7.67 5.00 3.04
N LEU A 111 -7.38 5.74 4.13
CA LEU A 111 -6.02 6.03 4.55
C LEU A 111 -5.22 4.76 4.84
N ALA A 112 -5.80 3.82 5.60
CA ALA A 112 -5.14 2.57 5.93
C ALA A 112 -4.86 1.71 4.68
N CYS A 113 -5.80 1.65 3.74
CA CYS A 113 -5.60 0.98 2.45
C CYS A 113 -4.43 1.61 1.67
N VAL A 114 -4.37 2.94 1.59
CA VAL A 114 -3.30 3.64 0.88
C VAL A 114 -1.94 3.46 1.57
N LEU A 115 -1.90 3.45 2.90
CA LEU A 115 -0.68 3.16 3.67
C LEU A 115 -0.20 1.72 3.44
N TYR A 116 -1.12 0.75 3.42
CA TYR A 116 -0.80 -0.63 3.11
C TYR A 116 -0.26 -0.79 1.68
N ASP A 117 -0.91 -0.13 0.70
CA ASP A 117 -0.40 -0.08 -0.67
C ASP A 117 1.01 0.53 -0.71
N CYS A 118 1.30 1.62 0.00
CA CYS A 118 2.66 2.16 0.10
C CYS A 118 3.67 1.08 0.52
N GLU A 119 3.42 0.38 1.63
CA GLU A 119 4.31 -0.67 2.15
C GLU A 119 4.51 -1.80 1.12
N LEU A 120 3.45 -2.19 0.42
CA LEU A 120 3.51 -3.21 -0.62
C LEU A 120 4.38 -2.79 -1.80
N TYR A 121 4.23 -1.54 -2.27
CA TYR A 121 4.99 -1.02 -3.41
C TYR A 121 6.45 -0.75 -3.06
N GLU A 122 6.74 -0.29 -1.84
CA GLU A 122 8.10 -0.21 -1.31
C GLU A 122 8.75 -1.60 -1.30
N THR A 123 8.04 -2.62 -0.82
CA THR A 123 8.52 -4.00 -0.82
C THR A 123 8.73 -4.53 -2.24
N LYS A 124 7.75 -4.32 -3.14
CA LYS A 124 7.77 -4.77 -4.55
C LYS A 124 8.99 -4.25 -5.30
N TYR A 125 9.34 -2.97 -5.10
CA TYR A 125 10.43 -2.33 -5.81
C TYR A 125 11.75 -2.32 -5.03
N SER A 126 11.77 -2.72 -3.75
CA SER A 126 12.96 -2.69 -2.87
C SER A 126 14.22 -3.27 -3.51
N LYS A 127 14.15 -4.51 -4.01
CA LYS A 127 15.29 -5.20 -4.63
C LYS A 127 15.79 -4.45 -5.86
N PHE A 128 14.86 -4.06 -6.74
CA PHE A 128 15.17 -3.33 -7.97
C PHE A 128 15.84 -1.99 -7.65
N LEU A 129 15.25 -1.23 -6.74
CA LEU A 129 15.74 0.07 -6.31
C LEU A 129 17.11 -0.04 -5.66
N ASN A 130 17.31 -0.97 -4.71
CA ASN A 130 18.61 -1.17 -4.07
C ASN A 130 19.71 -1.51 -5.08
N SER A 131 19.44 -2.41 -6.03
CA SER A 131 20.42 -2.71 -7.09
C SER A 131 20.74 -1.51 -7.97
N CYS A 132 19.75 -0.67 -8.28
CA CYS A 132 19.99 0.58 -8.99
C CYS A 132 20.76 1.60 -8.14
N GLY A 133 20.53 1.64 -6.82
CA GLY A 133 21.28 2.47 -5.87
C GLY A 133 22.75 2.07 -5.76
N GLU A 134 23.05 0.78 -5.69
CA GLU A 134 24.43 0.27 -5.74
C GLU A 134 25.14 0.68 -7.04
N TYR A 135 24.42 0.61 -8.16
CA TYR A 135 24.95 1.04 -9.45
C TYR A 135 25.15 2.56 -9.51
N LEU A 136 24.22 3.32 -8.93
CA LEU A 136 24.30 4.77 -8.78
C LEU A 136 25.55 5.21 -8.02
N GLU A 137 25.84 4.55 -6.90
CA GLU A 137 27.05 4.81 -6.12
C GLU A 137 28.31 4.44 -6.92
N LYS A 138 28.32 3.27 -7.57
CA LYS A 138 29.47 2.79 -8.34
C LYS A 138 29.82 3.69 -9.53
N VAL A 139 28.82 4.19 -10.26
CA VAL A 139 29.04 4.95 -11.51
C VAL A 139 29.15 6.44 -11.23
N SER A 140 28.25 6.99 -10.43
CA SER A 140 28.13 8.44 -10.19
C SER A 140 28.75 8.88 -8.86
N GLY A 141 29.17 7.95 -8.01
CA GLY A 141 29.70 8.27 -6.68
C GLY A 141 28.66 8.89 -5.74
N ILE A 142 27.36 8.74 -6.06
CA ILE A 142 26.26 9.27 -5.24
C ILE A 142 25.88 8.20 -4.23
N LYS A 143 26.13 8.48 -2.96
CA LYS A 143 25.69 7.63 -1.85
C LYS A 143 24.17 7.70 -1.72
N PHE A 144 23.53 6.54 -1.63
CA PHE A 144 22.08 6.44 -1.55
C PHE A 144 21.58 5.95 -0.18
N GLU A 145 22.48 5.71 0.78
CA GLU A 145 22.10 5.31 2.13
C GLU A 145 21.18 6.35 2.77
N GLY A 146 20.08 5.87 3.36
CA GLY A 146 19.07 6.71 3.97
C GLY A 146 18.11 7.39 2.98
N TRP A 147 18.27 7.19 1.67
CA TRP A 147 17.29 7.66 0.71
C TRP A 147 15.99 6.86 0.82
N SER A 148 14.86 7.55 0.73
CA SER A 148 13.57 6.88 0.61
C SER A 148 13.45 6.19 -0.76
N PRO A 149 12.62 5.14 -0.89
CA PRO A 149 12.35 4.51 -2.18
C PRO A 149 11.86 5.50 -3.23
N MET A 150 11.05 6.49 -2.82
CA MET A 150 10.60 7.58 -3.68
C MET A 150 11.76 8.46 -4.17
N LYS A 151 12.69 8.85 -3.28
CA LYS A 151 13.88 9.62 -3.66
C LYS A 151 14.71 8.88 -4.68
N LEU A 152 14.95 7.58 -4.46
CA LEU A 152 15.72 6.78 -5.40
C LEU A 152 15.00 6.63 -6.76
N ALA A 153 13.69 6.37 -6.76
CA ALA A 153 12.90 6.30 -7.99
C ALA A 153 12.91 7.61 -8.79
N THR A 154 12.85 8.76 -8.11
CA THR A 154 13.01 10.07 -8.76
C THR A 154 14.41 10.25 -9.35
N ALA A 155 15.47 9.84 -8.65
CA ALA A 155 16.83 9.94 -9.19
C ALA A 155 17.00 9.11 -10.47
N LEU A 156 16.43 7.90 -10.51
CA LEU A 156 16.43 7.08 -11.73
C LEU A 156 15.64 7.73 -12.87
N LYS A 157 14.52 8.41 -12.58
CA LYS A 157 13.79 9.20 -13.58
C LYS A 157 14.67 10.32 -14.15
N ILE A 158 15.43 11.04 -13.31
CA ILE A 158 16.32 12.12 -13.74
C ILE A 158 17.43 11.57 -14.66
N LEU A 159 18.05 10.44 -14.29
CA LEU A 159 19.06 9.81 -15.15
C LEU A 159 18.54 9.46 -16.55
N ILE A 160 17.29 9.00 -16.64
CA ILE A 160 16.66 8.58 -17.90
C ILE A 160 16.14 9.79 -18.71
N ILE A 161 15.72 10.85 -18.02
CA ILE A 161 15.17 12.08 -18.61
C ILE A 161 15.80 13.28 -17.88
N PRO A 162 17.02 13.69 -18.25
CA PRO A 162 17.77 14.74 -17.54
C PRO A 162 17.02 16.08 -17.45
N ASP A 163 16.30 16.45 -18.52
CA ASP A 163 15.52 17.68 -18.61
C ASP A 163 14.14 17.60 -17.93
N CYS A 164 13.87 16.53 -17.15
CA CYS A 164 12.58 16.41 -16.50
C CYS A 164 12.41 17.45 -15.40
N ASP A 165 11.24 18.08 -15.37
CA ASP A 165 10.89 18.99 -14.29
C ASP A 165 10.71 18.21 -12.98
N ILE A 166 11.27 18.79 -11.91
CA ILE A 166 11.22 18.31 -10.52
C ILE A 166 10.55 19.39 -9.63
N ALA A 167 10.24 20.57 -10.18
CA ALA A 167 9.57 21.64 -9.46
C ALA A 167 8.17 21.18 -9.04
N ASN A 168 7.86 21.35 -7.75
CA ASN A 168 6.67 20.83 -7.05
C ASN A 168 6.70 19.33 -6.70
N GLU A 169 7.84 18.64 -6.84
CA GLU A 169 7.97 17.30 -6.25
C GLU A 169 8.11 17.36 -4.72
N ASP A 170 7.92 16.21 -4.09
CA ASP A 170 7.75 16.02 -2.66
C ASP A 170 8.88 16.67 -1.83
N PRO A 171 8.56 17.45 -0.77
CA PRO A 171 9.57 18.05 0.09
C PRO A 171 10.57 17.05 0.68
N GLU A 172 10.16 15.78 0.86
CA GLU A 172 11.05 14.74 1.39
C GLU A 172 12.12 14.25 0.40
N LEU A 173 12.05 14.65 -0.88
CA LEU A 173 13.09 14.29 -1.84
C LEU A 173 14.45 14.90 -1.48
N ASN A 174 14.48 16.14 -0.97
CA ASN A 174 15.68 16.78 -0.42
C ASN A 174 16.97 16.48 -1.22
N PHE A 175 16.95 16.66 -2.54
CA PHE A 175 18.17 16.56 -3.34
C PHE A 175 19.04 17.81 -3.15
N SER A 176 20.34 17.64 -2.99
CA SER A 176 21.30 18.73 -3.08
C SER A 176 21.49 19.18 -4.53
N GLY A 177 22.00 20.40 -4.74
CA GLY A 177 22.34 20.89 -6.09
C GLY A 177 23.33 19.97 -6.80
N ASP A 178 24.41 19.59 -6.09
CA ASP A 178 25.44 18.69 -6.60
C ASP A 178 24.89 17.30 -7.00
N GLU A 179 23.92 16.76 -6.26
CA GLU A 179 23.25 15.50 -6.62
C GLU A 179 22.45 15.67 -7.92
N LEU A 180 21.69 16.75 -8.06
CA LEU A 180 20.88 16.99 -9.27
C LEU A 180 21.75 17.21 -10.51
N ASP A 181 22.81 17.99 -10.39
CA ASP A 181 23.73 18.27 -11.49
C ASP A 181 24.40 16.97 -11.95
N LYS A 182 24.92 16.17 -11.01
CA LYS A 182 25.49 14.85 -11.35
C LYS A 182 24.49 13.90 -11.99
N LEU A 183 23.26 13.80 -11.45
CA LEU A 183 22.23 12.93 -12.02
C LEU A 183 21.86 13.33 -13.46
N ARG A 184 21.91 14.63 -13.78
CA ARG A 184 21.66 15.12 -15.14
C ARG A 184 22.82 14.84 -16.07
N ASP A 185 24.05 15.07 -15.61
CA ASP A 185 25.26 14.91 -16.40
C ASP A 185 25.59 13.44 -16.68
N ASP A 186 25.35 12.56 -15.70
CA ASP A 186 25.72 11.15 -15.79
C ASP A 186 24.69 10.28 -16.54
N GLY A 187 23.52 10.81 -16.92
CA GLY A 187 22.42 10.02 -17.50
C GLY A 187 22.83 9.11 -18.66
N ALA A 188 23.70 9.59 -19.55
CA ALA A 188 24.21 8.81 -20.68
C ALA A 188 25.02 7.55 -20.27
N ARG A 189 25.61 7.54 -19.06
CA ARG A 189 26.41 6.42 -18.54
C ARG A 189 25.56 5.23 -18.10
N TYR A 190 24.24 5.39 -18.09
CA TYR A 190 23.26 4.36 -17.74
C TYR A 190 22.54 3.79 -18.96
N ASP A 191 22.92 4.21 -20.17
CA ASP A 191 22.34 3.68 -21.41
C ASP A 191 22.63 2.18 -21.55
N GLY A 192 21.60 1.42 -21.94
CA GLY A 192 21.65 -0.05 -21.96
C GLY A 192 21.68 -0.75 -20.58
N VAL A 193 21.84 -0.01 -19.47
CA VAL A 193 21.83 -0.57 -18.11
C VAL A 193 20.47 -0.38 -17.44
N LEU A 194 19.96 0.86 -17.45
CA LEU A 194 18.65 1.14 -16.89
C LEU A 194 17.56 0.92 -17.93
N GLN A 195 16.67 -0.03 -17.64
CA GLN A 195 15.47 -0.20 -18.45
C GLN A 195 14.50 0.96 -18.20
N LYS A 196 14.39 1.84 -19.20
CA LYS A 196 13.52 3.03 -19.16
C LYS A 196 12.10 2.74 -18.69
N GLN A 197 11.48 1.70 -19.24
CA GLN A 197 10.10 1.35 -18.90
C GLN A 197 9.94 0.93 -17.42
N THR A 198 10.86 0.13 -16.91
CA THR A 198 10.83 -0.38 -15.53
C THR A 198 11.00 0.75 -14.52
N CYS A 199 11.99 1.62 -14.74
CA CYS A 199 12.23 2.78 -13.88
C CYS A 199 11.04 3.75 -13.88
N MET A 200 10.49 4.06 -15.06
CA MET A 200 9.33 4.95 -15.19
C MET A 200 8.07 4.38 -14.54
N ARG A 201 7.88 3.05 -14.60
CA ARG A 201 6.75 2.39 -13.93
C ARG A 201 6.90 2.47 -12.41
N ALA A 202 8.09 2.17 -11.88
CA ALA A 202 8.37 2.28 -10.46
C ALA A 202 8.12 3.70 -9.94
N TYR A 203 8.66 4.71 -10.63
CA TYR A 203 8.41 6.12 -10.30
C TYR A 203 6.92 6.48 -10.37
N SER A 204 6.21 6.07 -11.42
CA SER A 204 4.81 6.45 -11.62
C SER A 204 3.89 5.85 -10.56
N ASP A 205 4.08 4.57 -10.22
CA ASP A 205 3.32 3.86 -9.20
C ASP A 205 3.53 4.52 -7.83
N MET A 206 4.79 4.74 -7.43
CA MET A 206 5.12 5.39 -6.15
C MET A 206 4.59 6.82 -6.07
N ARG A 207 4.75 7.61 -7.13
CA ARG A 207 4.25 9.00 -7.18
C ARG A 207 2.74 9.06 -7.03
N LEU A 208 2.01 8.18 -7.70
CA LEU A 208 0.55 8.15 -7.66
C LEU A 208 0.06 7.87 -6.24
N ILE A 209 0.62 6.86 -5.59
CA ILE A 209 0.25 6.46 -4.24
C ILE A 209 0.61 7.57 -3.25
N ARG A 210 1.82 8.12 -3.35
CA ARG A 210 2.27 9.19 -2.45
C ARG A 210 1.41 10.46 -2.56
N LYS A 211 0.98 10.81 -3.78
CA LYS A 211 0.00 11.90 -4.00
C LYS A 211 -1.35 11.61 -3.33
N ARG A 212 -1.84 10.36 -3.39
CA ARG A 212 -3.07 9.95 -2.69
C ARG A 212 -2.89 10.03 -1.18
N LEU A 213 -1.77 9.54 -0.65
CA LEU A 213 -1.46 9.55 0.77
C LEU A 213 -1.46 10.97 1.32
N ILE A 214 -0.72 11.91 0.69
CA ILE A 214 -0.68 13.32 1.13
C ILE A 214 -2.09 13.92 1.15
N LYS A 215 -2.88 13.68 0.12
CA LYS A 215 -4.27 14.19 0.03
C LYS A 215 -5.15 13.65 1.16
N LEU A 216 -5.03 12.36 1.49
CA LEU A 216 -5.80 11.73 2.56
C LEU A 216 -5.32 12.17 3.94
N CYS A 217 -4.01 12.23 4.17
CA CYS A 217 -3.43 12.76 5.41
C CYS A 217 -3.94 14.19 5.68
N ILE A 218 -3.97 15.07 4.67
CA ILE A 218 -4.54 16.42 4.83
C ILE A 218 -6.01 16.39 5.23
N ARG A 219 -6.83 15.50 4.64
CA ARG A 219 -8.25 15.35 4.98
C ARG A 219 -8.44 14.83 6.41
N VAL A 220 -7.72 13.77 6.77
CA VAL A 220 -7.77 13.15 8.09
C VAL A 220 -7.26 14.12 9.16
N LEU A 221 -6.16 14.84 8.93
CA LEU A 221 -5.65 15.86 9.86
C LEU A 221 -6.63 17.01 10.05
N LYS A 222 -7.35 17.44 9.02
CA LYS A 222 -8.42 18.44 9.14
C LYS A 222 -9.56 17.94 10.03
N LEU A 223 -9.96 16.67 9.89
CA LEU A 223 -10.98 16.03 10.74
C LEU A 223 -10.52 15.78 12.18
N GLN A 224 -9.23 15.47 12.39
CA GLN A 224 -8.69 15.28 13.73
C GLN A 224 -8.47 16.61 14.46
N ARG A 225 -8.05 17.66 13.75
CA ARG A 225 -7.97 19.03 14.30
C ARG A 225 -9.33 19.58 14.74
N SER A 226 -10.43 19.15 14.12
CA SER A 226 -11.78 19.48 14.59
C SER A 226 -12.25 18.65 15.80
N LYS A 227 -11.53 17.58 16.17
CA LYS A 227 -11.93 16.66 17.25
C LYS A 227 -11.03 16.64 18.50
N LYS A 228 -9.69 16.81 18.44
CA LYS A 228 -8.77 17.22 19.54
C LYS A 228 -7.29 16.95 19.22
N CYS A 229 -6.44 17.95 19.52
CA CYS A 229 -4.99 17.99 19.82
C CYS A 229 -3.94 17.19 18.99
N LEU A 230 -2.99 17.95 18.42
CA LEU A 230 -1.87 17.55 17.54
C LEU A 230 -0.71 16.80 18.24
N ARG A 231 -0.23 15.71 17.61
CA ARG A 231 1.20 15.33 17.50
C ARG A 231 1.48 14.39 16.30
N ILE A 232 1.20 14.77 15.06
CA ILE A 232 1.67 13.99 13.87
C ILE A 232 2.07 14.92 12.70
N LEU A 233 2.90 15.93 12.96
CA LEU A 233 3.53 16.76 11.92
C LEU A 233 4.98 17.11 12.30
N LYS A 234 5.72 16.17 12.89
CA LYS A 234 7.15 16.31 13.18
C LYS A 234 8.00 15.19 12.55
N LEU A 235 7.65 14.82 11.32
CA LEU A 235 8.57 14.14 10.40
C LEU A 235 8.64 14.85 9.03
N THR A 236 8.21 16.12 8.97
CA THR A 236 8.70 17.09 7.98
C THR A 236 9.99 17.71 8.47
#